data_AF-A0A9Q4DGY6-F1
#
_entry.id   AF-A0A9Q4DGY6-F1
#
_cell.length_a   1.000
_cell.length_b   1.000
_cell.length_c   1.000
_cell.angle_alpha   90.00
_cell.angle_beta   90.00
_cell.angle_gamma   90.00
#
_symmetry.space_group_name_H-M   'P 1'
#
loop_
_entity.id
_entity.type
_entity.pdbx_description
1 polymer ?
#
loop_
_entity_poly.entity_id
_entity_poly.type
_entity_poly.pdbx_seq_one_letter_code
_entity_poly.pdbx_strand_id
1 'polypeptide(L)' 'YLRDIRAMFTTVKVRKPEASRDRSREVYIVATGYKG' A
#
# COMPACT_ATOMS: atom_id res chain seq x y z
N TYR A 1 -5.22 6.96 7.80
CA TYR A 1 -5.12 5.56 7.34
C TYR A 1 -3.66 5.10 7.23
N LEU A 2 -2.77 5.77 6.49
CA LEU A 2 -1.39 5.30 6.28
C LEU A 2 -0.52 5.25 7.54
N ARG A 3 -0.78 6.13 8.52
CA ARG A 3 -0.11 6.15 9.83
C ARG A 3 -0.45 4.92 10.66
N ASP A 4 -1.73 4.57 10.79
CA ASP A 4 -2.19 3.34 11.44
C ASP A 4 -1.58 2.09 10.81
N ILE A 5 -1.61 2.00 9.47
CA ILE A 5 -1.07 0.84 8.76
C ILE A 5 0.45 0.72 8.99
N ARG A 6 1.19 1.83 9.08
CA ARG A 6 2.62 1.80 9.43
C ARG A 6 2.89 1.44 10.89
N ALA A 7 1.95 1.71 11.79
CA ALA A 7 2.06 1.29 13.18
C ALA A 7 1.84 -0.24 13.31
N MET A 8 0.88 -0.79 12.56
CA MET A 8 0.48 -2.19 12.62
C MET A 8 1.34 -3.15 11.78
N PHE A 9 2.04 -2.66 10.74
CA PHE A 9 2.80 -3.51 9.82
C PHE A 9 4.27 -3.08 9.73
N THR A 10 5.14 -4.05 9.47
CA THR A 10 6.59 -3.85 9.39
C THR A 10 7.00 -3.21 8.07
N THR A 11 6.35 -3.60 6.98
CA THR A 11 6.63 -3.06 5.66
C THR A 11 5.33 -2.62 5.01
N VAL A 12 5.30 -1.38 4.51
CA VAL A 12 4.15 -0.82 3.78
C VAL A 12 4.65 -0.24 2.46
N LYS A 13 4.15 -0.78 1.35
CA LYS A 13 4.49 -0.35 -0.01
C LYS A 13 3.24 0.17 -0.71
N VAL A 14 3.36 1.34 -1.31
CA VAL A 14 2.30 1.92 -2.16
C VAL A 14 2.73 1.74 -3.60
N ARG A 15 1.90 1.09 -4.43
CA ARG A 15 2.22 0.81 -5.84
C ARG A 15 1.03 1.02 -6.76
N LYS A 16 1.32 1.41 -7.99
CA LYS A 16 0.35 1.49 -9.10
C LYS A 16 0.51 0.25 -9.99
N PRO A 17 -0.55 -0.53 -10.26
CA PRO A 17 -0.44 -1.70 -11.12
C PRO A 17 -0.15 -1.26 -12.55
N GLU A 18 0.66 -2.07 -13.25
CA GLU A 18 1.06 -1.81 -14.64
C GLU A 18 -0.15 -1.73 -15.59
N ALA A 19 -1.19 -2.51 -15.31
CA ALA A 19 -2.44 -2.51 -16.08
C ALA A 19 -3.25 -1.19 -16.00
N SER A 20 -2.96 -0.29 -15.05
CA SER A 20 -3.77 0.92 -14.78
C SER A 20 -2.98 2.23 -14.95
N ARG A 21 -1.81 2.17 -15.61
CA ARG A 21 -0.86 3.30 -15.66
C ARG A 21 -1.38 4.52 -16.44
N ASP A 22 -2.17 4.30 -17.49
CA ASP A 22 -2.45 5.31 -18.50
C ASP A 22 -3.57 6.31 -18.16
N ARG A 23 -4.58 5.92 -17.37
CA ARG A 23 -5.72 6.83 -17.05
C ARG A 23 -6.24 6.80 -15.63
N SER A 24 -5.88 5.82 -14.79
CA SER A 24 -6.45 5.73 -13.44
C SER A 24 -5.56 6.38 -12.37
N ARG A 25 -6.20 6.90 -11.31
CA ARG A 25 -5.55 7.50 -10.12
C ARG A 25 -5.46 6.50 -8.95
N GLU A 26 -5.89 5.26 -9.17
CA GLU A 26 -5.91 4.23 -8.13
C GLU A 26 -4.50 3.77 -7.75
N VAL A 27 -4.30 3.60 -6.45
CA VAL A 27 -3.06 3.14 -5.83
C VAL A 27 -3.37 2.03 -4.85
N TYR A 28 -2.58 0.96 -4.89
CA TYR A 28 -2.71 -0.18 -4.00
C TYR A 28 -1.70 -0.05 -2.87
N ILE A 29 -2.14 -0.38 -1.67
CA ILE A 29 -1.30 -0.38 -0.47
C ILE A 29 -1.11 -1.82 -0.06
N VAL A 30 0.13 -2.28 -0.10
CA VAL A 30 0.52 -3.62 0.29
C VAL A 30 1.26 -3.50 1.61
N ALA A 31 0.68 -4.05 2.66
CA ALA A 31 1.27 -4.12 3.98
C ALA A 31 1.65 -5.56 4.31
N THR A 32 2.87 -5.78 4.81
CA THR A 32 3.41 -7.09 5.16
C THR A 32 4.11 -7.05 6.52
N GLY A 33 4.16 -8.21 7.20
CA GLY A 33 4.73 -8.35 8.54
C GLY A 33 3.88 -7.64 9.59
N TYR A 34 2.64 -8.07 9.75
CA TYR A 34 1.74 -7.60 10.80
C TYR A 34 2.39 -7.80 12.17
N LYS A 35 2.38 -6.75 13.00
CA LYS A 35 3.09 -6.66 14.28
C LYS A 35 2.20 -6.94 15.50
N GLY A 36 0.96 -7.36 15.28
CA GLY A 36 0.02 -7.68 16.36
C GLY A 36 0.59 -8.70 17.32
#